data_AF-A0A146K7Z4-F1
#
_entry.id   AF-A0A146K7Z4-F1
#
_cell.length_a   1.000
_cell.length_b   1.000
_cell.length_c   1.000
_cell.angle_alpha   90.00
_cell.angle_beta   90.00
_cell.angle_gamma   90.00
#
_symmetry.space_group_name_H-M   'P 1'
#
loop_
_entity.id
_entity.type
_entity.pdbx_description
1 polymer ?
#
loop_
_entity_poly.entity_id
_entity_poly.type
_entity_poly.pdbx_seq_one_letter_code
_entity_poly.pdbx_strand_id
1 'polypeptide(L)'
;LQMDDEKKNDKPEQSNPTNEQPSKEQQQSIFNVFAALASQLVTQTQPKYYKLVFLVRTDLNMGVGKMCAQCGHAVSAALEENNPKIKLWKQIGEKKVALKSTFDQLKTSLKLAEEKRIPCGYICDAGHTQVDPGTTTVGWIGPWEQDEIDLITG
;
A
#
# COMPACT_ATOMS: atom_id res chain seq x y z
N LEU A 1 -27.68 79.12 -50.63
CA LEU A 1 -27.89 79.13 -49.16
C LEU A 1 -28.23 77.71 -48.75
N GLN A 2 -27.56 77.21 -47.71
CA GLN A 2 -27.67 75.89 -47.08
C GLN A 2 -27.05 74.71 -47.84
N MET A 3 -26.33 73.78 -47.22
CA MET A 3 -25.68 73.70 -45.90
C MET A 3 -24.84 72.42 -45.97
N ASP A 4 -23.61 72.47 -45.46
CA ASP A 4 -22.71 71.31 -45.35
C ASP A 4 -23.24 70.34 -44.29
N ASP A 5 -23.45 69.07 -44.67
CA ASP A 5 -23.65 67.96 -43.73
C ASP A 5 -22.47 66.98 -43.86
N GLU A 6 -21.37 67.32 -43.19
CA GLU A 6 -20.27 66.40 -42.92
C GLU A 6 -20.74 65.35 -41.90
N LYS A 7 -21.12 64.17 -42.38
CA LYS A 7 -21.32 63.00 -41.52
C LYS A 7 -19.98 62.55 -40.93
N LYS A 8 -19.72 62.97 -39.69
CA LYS A 8 -18.69 62.38 -38.82
C LYS A 8 -18.99 60.90 -38.62
N ASN A 9 -18.08 60.06 -39.11
CA ASN A 9 -18.16 58.62 -39.02
C ASN A 9 -17.49 58.18 -37.71
N ASP A 10 -18.25 58.15 -36.61
CA ASP A 10 -17.79 57.58 -35.34
C ASP A 10 -17.76 56.06 -35.45
N LYS A 11 -16.56 55.52 -35.66
CA LYS A 11 -16.32 54.08 -35.60
C LYS A 11 -16.11 53.70 -34.13
N PRO A 12 -16.83 52.72 -33.56
CA PRO A 12 -16.59 52.30 -32.19
C PRO A 12 -15.19 51.67 -32.10
N GLU A 13 -14.36 52.27 -31.26
CA GLU A 13 -13.03 51.80 -30.91
C GLU A 13 -13.18 50.47 -30.16
N GLN A 14 -12.94 49.35 -30.87
CA GLN A 14 -12.89 48.04 -30.24
C GLN A 14 -11.66 48.01 -29.33
N SER A 15 -11.88 48.13 -28.02
CA SER A 15 -10.88 47.89 -27.00
C SER A 15 -10.38 46.45 -27.15
N ASN A 16 -9.15 46.28 -27.62
CA ASN A 16 -8.47 45.00 -27.57
C ASN A 16 -8.46 44.52 -26.12
N PRO A 17 -8.85 43.26 -25.81
CA PRO A 17 -8.68 42.74 -24.47
C PRO A 17 -7.18 42.77 -24.18
N THR A 18 -6.79 43.54 -23.17
CA THR A 18 -5.42 43.62 -22.67
C THR A 18 -4.95 42.20 -22.41
N ASN A 19 -3.98 41.74 -23.18
CA ASN A 19 -3.29 40.49 -22.94
C ASN A 19 -2.36 40.73 -21.74
N GLU A 20 -2.94 40.87 -20.54
CA GLU A 20 -2.20 40.99 -19.30
C GLU A 20 -1.50 39.66 -19.05
N GLN A 21 -0.20 39.63 -19.32
CA GLN A 21 0.62 38.52 -18.91
C GLN A 21 0.64 38.47 -17.38
N PRO A 22 0.43 37.29 -16.78
CA PRO A 22 0.38 37.15 -15.34
C PRO A 22 1.67 37.69 -14.71
N SER A 23 1.54 38.44 -13.62
CA SER A 23 2.67 38.96 -12.86
C SER A 23 3.55 37.82 -12.35
N LYS A 24 4.80 38.11 -11.99
CA LYS A 24 5.72 37.09 -11.46
C LYS A 24 5.16 36.35 -10.23
N GLU A 25 4.39 37.04 -9.39
CA GLU A 25 3.70 36.45 -8.25
C GLU A 25 2.56 35.52 -8.68
N GLN A 26 1.78 35.90 -9.70
CA GLN A 26 0.74 35.04 -10.26
C GLN A 26 1.35 33.81 -10.93
N GLN A 27 2.46 33.96 -11.66
CA GLN A 27 3.20 32.83 -12.24
C GLN A 27 3.74 31.88 -11.17
N GLN A 28 4.29 32.42 -10.07
CA GLN A 28 4.77 31.62 -8.95
C GLN A 28 3.63 30.89 -8.24
N SER A 29 2.49 31.55 -8.05
CA SER A 29 1.29 30.93 -7.48
C SER A 29 0.77 29.79 -8.35
N ILE A 30 0.70 30.00 -9.68
CA ILE A 30 0.30 28.97 -10.64
C ILE A 30 1.27 27.78 -10.57
N PHE A 31 2.59 28.05 -10.56
CA PHE A 31 3.61 27.01 -10.43
C PHE A 31 3.44 26.18 -9.15
N ASN A 32 3.19 26.82 -8.02
CA ASN A 32 3.00 26.13 -6.74
C ASN A 32 1.74 25.25 -6.75
N VAL A 33 0.65 25.71 -7.36
CA VAL A 33 -0.59 24.92 -7.52
C VAL A 33 -0.35 23.72 -8.43
N PHE A 34 0.36 23.91 -9.54
CA PHE A 34 0.74 22.80 -10.43
C PHE A 34 1.66 21.79 -9.74
N ALA A 35 2.63 22.24 -8.95
CA ALA A 35 3.54 21.35 -8.21
C ALA A 35 2.80 20.52 -7.14
N ALA A 36 1.83 21.12 -6.45
CA ALA A 36 0.98 20.42 -5.49
C ALA A 36 0.10 19.37 -6.18
N LEU A 37 -0.57 19.73 -7.28
CA LEU A 37 -1.39 18.81 -8.07
C LEU A 37 -0.57 17.67 -8.68
N ALA A 38 0.63 17.98 -9.22
CA ALA A 38 1.55 16.99 -9.74
C ALA A 38 2.01 16.01 -8.64
N SER A 39 2.34 16.51 -7.44
CA SER A 39 2.67 15.63 -6.30
C SER A 39 1.49 14.71 -5.94
N GLN A 40 0.26 15.24 -5.97
CA GLN A 40 -0.95 14.49 -5.63
C GLN A 40 -1.33 13.43 -6.70
N LEU A 41 -1.00 13.70 -7.96
CA LEU A 41 -1.13 12.72 -9.06
C LEU A 41 -0.01 11.67 -9.02
N VAL A 42 1.23 12.07 -8.71
CA VAL A 42 2.40 11.19 -8.61
C VAL A 42 2.29 10.19 -7.45
N THR A 43 1.55 10.53 -6.37
CA THR A 43 1.27 9.56 -5.30
C THR A 43 0.41 8.36 -5.73
N GLN A 44 -0.34 8.44 -6.84
CA GLN A 44 -1.19 7.33 -7.28
C GLN A 44 -0.44 6.23 -8.06
N THR A 45 0.83 6.45 -8.43
CA THR A 45 1.57 5.54 -9.30
C THR A 45 2.66 4.73 -8.60
N GLN A 46 2.76 4.78 -7.27
CA GLN A 46 3.71 3.93 -6.56
C GLN A 46 3.28 2.46 -6.70
N PRO A 47 4.16 1.56 -7.14
CA PRO A 47 3.83 0.14 -7.22
C PRO A 47 3.52 -0.36 -5.80
N LYS A 48 2.27 -0.76 -5.56
CA LYS A 48 1.89 -1.41 -4.31
C LYS A 48 2.56 -2.78 -4.23
N TYR A 49 3.52 -2.92 -3.34
CA TYR A 49 4.13 -4.21 -3.03
C TYR A 49 3.23 -4.99 -2.07
N TYR A 50 3.13 -6.30 -2.29
CA TYR A 50 2.42 -7.22 -1.42
C TYR A 50 3.40 -8.25 -0.87
N LYS A 51 3.21 -8.68 0.38
CA LYS A 51 3.99 -9.78 0.98
C LYS A 51 3.13 -10.66 1.87
N LEU A 52 3.58 -11.90 2.07
CA LEU A 52 3.14 -12.81 3.11
C LEU A 52 4.30 -12.96 4.11
N VAL A 53 4.04 -12.70 5.39
CA VAL A 53 5.04 -12.83 6.45
C VAL A 53 4.75 -14.05 7.32
N PHE A 54 5.81 -14.79 7.67
CA PHE A 54 5.78 -15.86 8.65
C PHE A 54 6.50 -15.43 9.93
N LEU A 55 5.88 -15.66 11.07
CA LEU A 55 6.47 -15.49 12.40
C LEU A 55 6.83 -16.88 12.93
N VAL A 56 8.07 -17.29 12.72
CA VAL A 56 8.53 -18.65 13.03
C VAL A 56 9.05 -18.71 14.45
N ARG A 57 8.46 -19.59 15.26
CA ARG A 57 8.89 -19.82 16.65
C ARG A 57 10.22 -20.56 16.71
N THR A 58 11.30 -19.80 16.79
CA THR A 58 12.66 -20.36 16.91
C THR A 58 12.97 -20.87 18.32
N ASP A 59 12.18 -20.45 19.32
CA ASP A 59 12.27 -20.92 20.70
C ASP A 59 11.87 -22.41 20.87
N LEU A 60 11.20 -22.99 19.87
CA LEU A 60 10.85 -24.41 19.83
C LEU A 60 11.97 -25.31 19.31
N ASN A 61 13.14 -24.76 18.96
CA ASN A 61 14.29 -25.50 18.41
C ASN A 61 13.94 -26.49 17.28
N MET A 62 12.99 -26.09 16.42
CA MET A 62 12.58 -26.91 15.29
C MET A 62 13.74 -27.08 14.29
N GLY A 63 13.92 -28.31 13.78
CA GLY A 63 14.83 -28.55 12.66
C GLY A 63 14.39 -27.82 11.39
N VAL A 64 15.34 -27.49 10.52
CA VAL A 64 15.10 -26.67 9.30
C VAL A 64 14.00 -27.22 8.42
N GLY A 65 14.01 -28.52 8.13
CA GLY A 65 12.98 -29.14 7.27
C GLY A 65 11.57 -29.00 7.85
N LYS A 66 11.46 -29.01 9.18
CA LYS A 66 10.19 -28.85 9.90
C LYS A 66 9.70 -27.41 9.85
N MET A 67 10.60 -26.44 10.04
CA MET A 67 10.27 -25.02 9.86
C MET A 67 9.77 -24.74 8.44
N CYS A 68 10.43 -25.32 7.42
CA CYS A 68 10.00 -25.20 6.03
C CYS A 68 8.59 -25.78 5.81
N ALA A 69 8.33 -26.99 6.34
CA ALA A 69 7.01 -27.61 6.23
C ALA A 69 5.91 -26.76 6.89
N GLN A 70 6.15 -26.24 8.10
CA GLN A 70 5.18 -25.37 8.77
C GLN A 70 4.94 -24.05 8.03
N CYS A 71 5.97 -23.45 7.43
CA CYS A 71 5.78 -22.29 6.56
C CYS A 71 4.96 -22.66 5.29
N GLY A 72 5.15 -23.87 4.75
CA GLY A 72 4.33 -24.39 3.66
C GLY A 72 2.85 -24.50 4.04
N HIS A 73 2.55 -25.06 5.22
CA HIS A 73 1.17 -25.10 5.74
C HIS A 73 0.59 -23.69 5.94
N ALA A 74 1.40 -22.75 6.42
CA ALA A 74 0.99 -21.37 6.57
C ALA A 74 0.61 -20.71 5.23
N VAL A 75 1.33 -21.02 4.13
CA VAL A 75 0.94 -20.56 2.79
C VAL A 75 -0.40 -21.15 2.38
N SER A 76 -0.62 -22.46 2.57
CA SER A 76 -1.90 -23.10 2.22
C SER A 76 -3.06 -22.46 2.98
N ALA A 77 -2.92 -22.28 4.30
CA ALA A 77 -3.93 -21.62 5.12
C ALA A 77 -4.22 -20.19 4.65
N ALA A 78 -3.16 -19.40 4.39
CA ALA A 78 -3.31 -18.03 3.90
C ALA A 78 -3.99 -17.93 2.51
N LEU A 79 -3.90 -18.98 1.69
CA LEU A 79 -4.53 -19.06 0.37
C LEU A 79 -5.99 -19.50 0.42
N GLU A 80 -6.42 -20.16 1.50
CA GLU A 80 -7.82 -20.54 1.73
C GLU A 80 -8.66 -19.36 2.21
N GLU A 81 -8.03 -18.32 2.74
CA GLU A 81 -8.70 -17.08 3.13
C GLU A 81 -9.34 -16.35 1.95
N ASN A 82 -10.50 -15.75 2.19
CA ASN A 82 -11.16 -14.87 1.23
C ASN A 82 -10.47 -13.50 1.18
N ASN A 83 -9.26 -13.47 0.60
CA ASN A 83 -8.41 -12.29 0.54
C ASN A 83 -8.26 -11.78 -0.91
N PRO A 84 -8.80 -10.58 -1.24
CA PRO A 84 -8.75 -10.05 -2.60
C PRO A 84 -7.34 -9.74 -3.10
N LYS A 85 -6.36 -9.61 -2.19
CA LYS A 85 -4.97 -9.29 -2.52
C LYS A 85 -4.17 -10.51 -3.01
N ILE A 86 -4.65 -11.74 -2.79
CA ILE A 86 -3.96 -12.97 -3.20
C ILE A 86 -3.62 -12.94 -4.70
N LYS A 87 -4.57 -12.56 -5.56
CA LYS A 87 -4.35 -12.56 -7.02
C LYS A 87 -3.22 -11.59 -7.41
N LEU A 88 -3.22 -10.39 -6.85
CA LEU A 88 -2.19 -9.38 -7.12
C LEU A 88 -0.83 -9.83 -6.60
N TRP A 89 -0.78 -10.33 -5.36
CA TRP A 89 0.43 -10.89 -4.77
C TRP A 89 1.03 -12.01 -5.63
N LYS A 90 0.19 -12.90 -6.19
CA LYS A 90 0.62 -13.94 -7.14
C LYS A 90 1.22 -13.38 -8.42
N GLN A 91 0.61 -12.34 -8.98
CA GLN A 91 1.09 -11.69 -10.21
C GLN A 91 2.44 -10.97 -10.02
N ILE A 92 2.77 -10.56 -8.79
CA ILE A 92 4.03 -9.87 -8.48
C ILE A 92 5.09 -10.77 -7.82
N GLY A 93 5.01 -12.09 -8.05
CA GLY A 93 6.06 -13.05 -7.65
C GLY A 93 5.92 -13.63 -6.24
N GLU A 94 4.77 -13.44 -5.59
CA GLU A 94 4.42 -14.09 -4.32
C GLU A 94 5.47 -13.93 -3.21
N LYS A 95 5.93 -12.68 -2.97
CA LYS A 95 6.94 -12.39 -1.94
C LYS A 95 6.55 -12.99 -0.58
N LYS A 96 7.43 -13.85 -0.04
CA LYS A 96 7.31 -14.51 1.25
C LYS A 96 8.50 -14.10 2.14
N VAL A 97 8.25 -13.74 3.39
CA VAL A 97 9.28 -13.30 4.33
C VAL A 97 9.14 -14.09 5.63
N ALA A 98 10.21 -14.74 6.08
CA ALA A 98 10.23 -15.44 7.36
C ALA A 98 10.99 -14.62 8.40
N LEU A 99 10.34 -14.34 9.52
CA LEU A 99 10.91 -13.64 10.67
C LEU A 99 10.98 -14.60 11.86
N LYS A 100 12.01 -14.42 12.70
CA LYS A 100 12.11 -15.13 13.98
C LYS A 100 11.16 -14.49 14.98
N SER A 101 10.50 -15.30 15.80
CA SER A 101 9.55 -14.81 16.78
C SER A 101 9.53 -15.70 18.03
N THR A 102 9.19 -15.14 19.17
CA THR A 102 8.71 -15.89 20.35
C THR A 102 7.19 -16.07 20.28
N PHE A 103 6.61 -16.87 21.18
CA PHE A 103 5.15 -17.00 21.25
C PHE A 103 4.45 -15.64 21.52
N ASP A 104 4.98 -14.84 22.44
CA ASP A 104 4.36 -13.54 22.80
C ASP A 104 4.46 -12.51 21.68
N GLN A 105 5.60 -12.49 20.95
CA GLN A 105 5.77 -11.64 19.77
C GLN A 105 4.78 -12.05 18.67
N LEU A 106 4.68 -13.35 18.38
CA LEU A 106 3.73 -13.90 17.42
C LEU A 106 2.30 -13.49 17.78
N LYS A 107 1.88 -13.72 19.03
CA LYS A 107 0.53 -13.40 19.51
C LYS A 107 0.23 -11.91 19.40
N THR A 108 1.19 -11.05 19.77
CA THR A 108 1.04 -9.59 19.67
C THR A 108 0.85 -9.14 18.23
N SER A 109 1.68 -9.62 17.30
CA SER A 109 1.58 -9.28 15.88
C SER A 109 0.28 -9.78 15.25
N LEU A 110 -0.18 -11.00 15.58
CA LEU A 110 -1.46 -11.50 15.07
C LEU A 110 -2.64 -10.65 15.57
N LYS A 111 -2.66 -10.31 16.87
CA LYS A 111 -3.70 -9.43 17.42
C LYS A 111 -3.75 -8.08 16.69
N LEU A 112 -2.59 -7.48 16.43
CA LEU A 112 -2.53 -6.20 15.71
C LEU A 112 -2.98 -6.34 14.24
N ALA A 113 -2.69 -7.47 13.59
CA ALA A 113 -3.18 -7.76 12.25
C ALA A 113 -4.72 -7.92 12.23
N GLU A 114 -5.30 -8.62 13.19
CA GLU A 114 -6.76 -8.76 13.37
C GLU A 114 -7.43 -7.40 13.58
N GLU A 115 -6.87 -6.55 14.45
CA GLU A 115 -7.36 -5.17 14.69
C GLU A 115 -7.37 -4.32 13.41
N LYS A 116 -6.37 -4.51 12.54
CA LYS A 116 -6.28 -3.86 11.22
C LYS A 116 -7.08 -4.56 10.13
N ARG A 117 -7.76 -5.68 10.44
CA ARG A 117 -8.49 -6.54 9.48
C ARG A 117 -7.60 -7.04 8.34
N ILE A 118 -6.34 -7.29 8.65
CA ILE A 118 -5.39 -7.92 7.71
C ILE A 118 -5.47 -9.43 7.93
N PRO A 119 -5.65 -10.24 6.87
CA PRO A 119 -5.72 -11.69 7.00
C PRO A 119 -4.49 -12.24 7.73
N CYS A 120 -4.73 -13.04 8.76
CA CYS A 120 -3.67 -13.64 9.56
C CYS A 120 -4.16 -14.91 10.26
N GLY A 121 -3.23 -15.72 10.72
CA GLY A 121 -3.53 -16.94 11.47
C GLY A 121 -2.28 -17.63 11.96
N TYR A 122 -2.42 -18.88 12.37
CA TYR A 122 -1.31 -19.66 12.89
C TYR A 122 -1.43 -21.15 12.56
N ILE A 123 -0.29 -21.84 12.62
CA ILE A 123 -0.16 -23.27 12.41
C ILE A 123 0.21 -23.93 13.73
N CYS A 124 -0.55 -24.95 14.10
CA CYS A 124 -0.23 -25.81 15.23
C CYS A 124 0.39 -27.12 14.75
N ASP A 125 1.27 -27.68 15.57
CA ASP A 125 1.76 -29.03 15.34
C ASP A 125 0.64 -30.05 15.61
N ALA A 126 0.34 -30.88 14.62
CA ALA A 126 -0.67 -31.94 14.71
C ALA A 126 -0.19 -33.16 15.54
N GLY A 127 1.04 -33.15 16.05
CA GLY A 127 1.52 -34.16 17.00
C GLY A 127 2.40 -35.27 16.40
N HIS A 128 3.11 -35.01 15.29
CA HIS A 128 4.03 -35.99 14.68
C HIS A 128 5.51 -35.76 15.05
N THR A 129 5.76 -35.16 16.22
CA THR A 129 6.84 -34.20 16.41
C THR A 129 7.21 -34.02 17.89
N GLN A 130 8.47 -33.65 18.18
CA GLN A 130 9.07 -33.42 19.52
C GLN A 130 8.49 -32.23 20.34
N VAL A 131 7.38 -31.62 19.94
CA VAL A 131 6.70 -30.53 20.68
C VAL A 131 5.31 -31.00 21.10
N ASP A 132 4.81 -30.50 22.23
CA ASP A 132 3.51 -30.89 22.76
C ASP A 132 2.39 -30.67 21.71
N PRO A 133 1.48 -31.63 21.51
CA PRO A 133 0.39 -31.50 20.56
C PRO A 133 -0.40 -30.20 20.74
N GLY A 134 -0.71 -29.52 19.63
CA GLY A 134 -1.43 -28.24 19.67
C GLY A 134 -0.53 -27.01 19.90
N THR A 135 0.78 -27.18 20.03
CA THR A 135 1.72 -26.05 20.12
C THR A 135 1.68 -25.21 18.84
N THR A 136 1.43 -23.92 18.97
CA THR A 136 1.58 -22.95 17.87
C THR A 136 3.05 -22.88 17.46
N THR A 137 3.34 -23.11 16.18
CA THR A 137 4.70 -23.16 15.62
C THR A 137 5.02 -21.97 14.72
N VAL A 138 4.08 -21.57 13.86
CA VAL A 138 4.27 -20.49 12.90
C VAL A 138 3.01 -19.64 12.85
N GLY A 139 3.15 -18.32 12.99
CA GLY A 139 2.10 -17.35 12.67
C GLY A 139 2.25 -16.87 11.23
N TRP A 140 1.18 -16.44 10.58
CA TRP A 140 1.22 -15.84 9.25
C TRP A 140 0.36 -14.59 9.16
N ILE A 141 0.81 -13.62 8.37
CA ILE A 141 0.13 -12.34 8.14
C ILE A 141 0.21 -12.00 6.64
N GLY A 142 -0.94 -11.75 6.02
CA GLY A 142 -1.10 -11.48 4.60
C GLY A 142 -1.54 -12.70 3.80
N PRO A 143 -1.44 -12.67 2.45
CA PRO A 143 -0.79 -11.62 1.66
C PRO A 143 -1.47 -10.25 1.77
N TRP A 144 -0.72 -9.19 2.03
CA TRP A 144 -1.27 -7.84 2.14
C TRP A 144 -0.27 -6.77 1.72
N GLU A 145 -0.70 -5.51 1.68
CA GLU A 145 0.14 -4.36 1.33
C GLU A 145 1.36 -4.31 2.27
N GLN A 146 2.56 -4.21 1.67
CA GLN A 146 3.82 -4.37 2.38
C GLN A 146 3.94 -3.39 3.54
N ASP A 147 3.67 -2.11 3.28
CA ASP A 147 3.80 -1.03 4.26
C ASP A 147 2.88 -1.26 5.47
N GLU A 148 1.68 -1.80 5.25
CA GLU A 148 0.75 -2.11 6.34
C GLU A 148 1.21 -3.30 7.18
N ILE A 149 1.87 -4.30 6.56
CA ILE A 149 2.46 -5.42 7.30
C ILE A 149 3.74 -4.96 8.03
N ASP A 150 4.55 -4.07 7.46
CA ASP A 150 5.75 -3.51 8.11
C ASP A 150 5.37 -2.81 9.43
N LEU A 151 4.25 -2.07 9.47
CA LEU A 151 3.71 -1.47 10.70
C LEU A 151 3.39 -2.49 11.81
N ILE A 152 3.21 -3.77 11.48
CA ILE A 152 2.90 -4.85 12.44
C ILE A 152 4.16 -5.62 12.84
N THR A 153 5.07 -5.79 11.89
CA THR A 153 6.15 -6.79 11.98
C THR A 153 7.54 -6.21 12.15
N GLY A 154 7.70 -4.89 11.98
CA GLY A 154 8.98 -4.19 12.11
C GLY A 154 9.79 -4.26 10.82
#